data_AF-A0A944ZNG2-F1
#
_entry.id   AF-A0A944ZNG2-F1
#
_cell.length_a   1.000
_cell.length_b   1.000
_cell.length_c   1.000
_cell.angle_alpha   90.00
_cell.angle_beta   90.00
_cell.angle_gamma   90.00
#
_symmetry.space_group_name_H-M   'P 1'
#
loop_
_entity.id
_entity.type
_entity.pdbx_description
1 polymer ?
#
loop_
_entity_poly.entity_id
_entity_poly.type
_entity_poly.pdbx_seq_one_letter_code
_entity_poly.pdbx_strand_id
1 'polypeptide(L)' 'MSRVSLFNSPLLLGFEQIERTLDRVAKSGGEGYPPYNIEQIGESGIRISVAVAGFSLDDLQVTVEENQLVI' A
#
# COMPACT_ATOMS: atom_id res chain seq x y z
N MET A 1 -29.45 -11.13 -9.88
CA MET A 1 -28.41 -10.82 -10.89
C MET A 1 -27.07 -11.29 -10.34
N SER A 2 -26.60 -12.45 -10.77
CA SER A 2 -25.36 -13.07 -10.29
C SER A 2 -24.14 -12.34 -10.83
N ARG A 3 -23.21 -11.93 -9.95
CA ARG A 3 -21.86 -11.51 -10.36
C ARG A 3 -21.18 -12.69 -11.04
N VAL A 4 -20.95 -12.58 -12.34
CA VAL A 4 -20.16 -13.56 -13.10
C VAL A 4 -18.73 -13.48 -12.57
N SER A 5 -18.29 -14.52 -11.86
CA SER A 5 -16.91 -14.68 -11.44
C SER A 5 -16.08 -15.08 -12.66
N LEU A 6 -15.52 -14.08 -13.35
CA LEU A 6 -14.57 -14.27 -14.46
C LEU A 6 -13.17 -14.70 -13.97
N PHE A 7 -12.96 -14.82 -12.65
CA PHE A 7 -11.64 -14.98 -12.03
C PHE A 7 -11.33 -16.37 -11.49
N ASN A 8 -12.20 -17.36 -11.67
CA ASN A 8 -11.92 -18.73 -11.20
C ASN A 8 -11.17 -19.60 -12.22
N SER A 9 -10.35 -18.99 -13.09
CA SER A 9 -9.63 -19.69 -14.15
C SER A 9 -8.28 -20.24 -13.63
N PRO A 10 -7.98 -21.55 -13.81
CA PRO A 10 -6.73 -22.17 -13.36
C PRO A 10 -5.46 -21.66 -14.08
N LEU A 11 -5.62 -20.73 -15.03
CA LEU A 11 -4.52 -20.06 -15.75
C LEU A 11 -3.97 -18.81 -15.02
N LEU A 12 -4.55 -18.42 -13.88
CA LEU A 12 -4.13 -17.24 -13.09
C LEU A 12 -3.10 -17.53 -12.00
N LEU A 13 -2.60 -18.77 -11.89
CA LEU A 13 -1.47 -19.11 -11.02
C LEU A 13 -0.22 -18.35 -11.49
N GLY A 14 0.15 -17.29 -10.76
CA GLY A 14 1.22 -16.35 -11.13
C GLY A 14 0.74 -14.94 -11.47
N PHE A 15 -0.57 -14.73 -11.66
CA PHE A 15 -1.17 -13.40 -11.83
C PHE A 15 -1.52 -12.73 -10.51
N GLU A 16 -1.52 -13.46 -9.39
CA GLU A 16 -1.71 -12.87 -8.05
C GLU A 16 -0.70 -11.76 -7.73
N GLN A 17 0.55 -11.91 -8.17
CA GLN A 17 1.59 -10.90 -7.95
C GLN A 17 1.36 -9.66 -8.84
N ILE A 18 0.85 -9.87 -10.04
CA ILE A 18 0.53 -8.81 -11.01
C ILE A 18 -0.69 -8.04 -10.50
N GLU A 19 -1.73 -8.71 -10.01
CA GLU A 19 -2.90 -8.11 -9.35
C GLU A 19 -2.49 -7.30 -8.12
N ARG A 20 -1.65 -7.84 -7.23
CA ARG A 20 -1.14 -7.09 -6.06
C ARG A 20 -0.34 -5.84 -6.47
N THR A 21 0.41 -5.93 -7.55
CA THR A 21 1.20 -4.80 -8.08
C THR A 21 0.29 -3.76 -8.72
N LEU A 22 -0.69 -4.19 -9.52
CA LEU A 22 -1.73 -3.34 -10.11
C LEU A 22 -2.58 -2.65 -9.04
N ASP A 23 -2.98 -3.35 -7.97
CA ASP A 23 -3.71 -2.76 -6.85
C ASP A 23 -2.88 -1.70 -6.11
N ARG A 24 -1.58 -1.93 -5.92
CA ARG A 24 -0.67 -0.93 -5.34
C ARG A 24 -0.50 0.29 -6.26
N VAL A 25 -0.36 0.06 -7.56
CA VAL A 25 -0.22 1.13 -8.56
C VAL A 25 -1.55 1.90 -8.71
N ALA A 26 -2.70 1.23 -8.67
CA ALA A 26 -4.01 1.88 -8.68
C ALA A 26 -4.24 2.73 -7.42
N LYS A 27 -3.78 2.29 -6.25
CA LYS A 27 -3.77 3.11 -5.03
C LYS A 27 -2.85 4.32 -5.10
N SER A 28 -1.79 4.27 -5.92
CA SER A 28 -0.88 5.40 -6.15
C SER A 28 -1.41 6.46 -7.14
N GLY A 29 -2.59 6.26 -7.71
CA GLY A 29 -3.18 7.08 -8.77
C GLY A 29 -3.81 8.42 -8.37
N GLY A 30 -3.74 8.84 -7.09
CA GLY A 30 -4.02 10.25 -6.75
C GLY A 30 -4.68 10.59 -5.42
N GLU A 31 -5.10 9.64 -4.58
CA GLU A 31 -5.87 9.96 -3.35
C GLU A 31 -5.53 9.06 -2.15
N GLY A 32 -4.24 8.84 -1.89
CA GLY A 32 -3.82 8.18 -0.65
C GLY A 32 -3.88 9.16 0.52
N TYR A 33 -4.89 9.05 1.38
CA TYR A 33 -4.87 9.68 2.70
C TYR A 33 -4.28 8.70 3.73
N PRO A 34 -3.37 9.15 4.61
CA PRO A 34 -2.83 10.50 4.69
C PRO A 34 -1.76 10.77 3.61
N PRO A 35 -1.57 12.03 3.16
CA PRO A 35 -0.55 12.32 2.16
C PRO A 35 0.84 12.01 2.73
N TYR A 36 1.66 11.30 1.95
CA TYR A 36 2.98 10.89 2.36
C TYR A 36 4.03 11.11 1.26
N ASN A 37 5.28 11.24 1.67
CA ASN A 37 6.45 11.29 0.82
C ASN A 37 7.42 10.17 1.19
N ILE A 38 8.15 9.65 0.20
CA ILE A 38 9.19 8.63 0.40
C ILE A 38 10.49 9.14 -0.23
N GLU A 39 11.54 9.26 0.57
CA GLU A 39 12.84 9.77 0.17
C GLU A 39 13.93 8.72 0.44
N GLN A 40 14.86 8.54 -0.49
CA GLN A 40 16.05 7.73 -0.27
C GLN A 40 17.15 8.60 0.34
N ILE A 41 17.66 8.24 1.52
CA ILE A 41 18.64 9.03 2.28
C ILE A 41 20.05 8.43 2.30
N GLY A 42 20.36 7.54 1.35
CA GLY A 42 21.65 6.87 1.21
C GLY A 42 21.51 5.53 0.47
N GLU A 43 22.56 4.72 0.46
CA GLU A 43 22.54 3.42 -0.24
C GLU A 43 21.49 2.44 0.32
N SER A 44 21.22 2.49 1.62
CA SER A 44 20.33 1.54 2.32
C SER A 44 19.27 2.22 3.20
N GLY A 45 19.11 3.54 3.10
CA GLY A 45 18.19 4.31 3.95
C GLY A 45 16.98 4.85 3.20
N ILE A 46 15.78 4.65 3.76
CA ILE A 46 14.53 5.24 3.27
C ILE A 46 13.92 6.08 4.41
N ARG A 47 13.45 7.27 4.09
CA ARG A 47 12.68 8.16 4.96
C ARG A 47 11.26 8.27 4.44
N ILE A 48 10.29 8.05 5.31
CA ILE A 48 8.87 8.18 5.01
C ILE A 48 8.32 9.31 5.86
N SER A 49 7.70 10.29 5.21
CA SER A 49 7.10 11.47 5.84
C SER A 49 5.61 11.45 5.59
N VAL A 50 4.77 11.49 6.62
CA VAL A 50 3.31 11.42 6.50
C VAL A 50 2.68 12.63 7.18
N ALA A 51 1.69 13.28 6.54
CA ALA A 51 0.97 14.38 7.17
C ALA A 51 -0.31 13.86 7.84
N VAL A 52 -0.33 13.89 9.17
CA VAL A 52 -1.40 13.33 10.02
C VAL A 52 -2.10 14.44 10.83
N ALA A 53 -2.71 15.39 10.12
CA ALA A 53 -3.43 16.49 10.76
C ALA A 53 -4.63 15.97 11.59
N GLY A 54 -4.75 16.45 12.83
CA GLY A 54 -5.87 16.11 13.72
C GLY A 54 -5.61 14.94 14.67
N PHE A 55 -4.43 14.32 14.61
CA PHE A 55 -4.01 13.26 15.53
C PHE A 55 -2.92 13.78 16.47
N SER A 56 -2.97 13.37 17.73
CA SER A 56 -1.84 13.52 18.65
C SER A 56 -0.86 12.34 18.45
N LEU A 57 0.35 12.46 18.99
CA LEU A 57 1.33 11.36 18.91
C LEU A 57 0.83 10.10 19.62
N ASP A 58 0.01 10.24 20.65
CA ASP A 58 -0.54 9.11 21.42
C ASP A 58 -1.65 8.37 20.64
N ASP A 59 -2.20 8.99 19.59
CA ASP A 59 -3.22 8.39 18.72
C ASP A 59 -2.61 7.64 17.52
N LEU A 60 -1.28 7.72 17.34
CA LEU A 60 -0.59 7.17 16.17
C LEU A 60 0.21 5.93 16.57
N GLN A 61 0.07 4.86 15.78
CA GLN A 61 0.84 3.63 15.97
C GLN A 61 1.50 3.23 14.66
N VAL A 62 2.82 3.02 14.71
CA VAL A 62 3.58 2.53 13.57
C VAL A 62 3.98 1.08 13.82
N THR A 63 3.56 0.17 12.94
CA THR A 63 3.90 -1.25 13.01
C THR A 63 4.47 -1.75 11.69
N VAL A 64 5.28 -2.81 11.75
CA VAL A 64 5.84 -3.48 10.58
C VAL A 64 5.43 -4.93 10.65
N GLU A 65 4.68 -5.37 9.65
CA GLU A 65 4.21 -6.75 9.52
C GLU A 65 4.57 -7.27 8.14
N GLU A 66 5.25 -8.42 8.05
CA GLU A 66 5.56 -9.09 6.77
C GLU A 66 6.13 -8.18 5.67
N ASN A 67 7.05 -7.27 6.04
CA ASN A 67 7.67 -6.31 5.12
C ASN A 67 6.71 -5.23 4.57
N GLN A 68 5.62 -4.99 5.29
CA GLN A 68 4.66 -3.90 5.09
C GLN A 68 4.69 -2.96 6.31
N LEU A 69 4.88 -1.67 6.07
CA LEU A 69 4.75 -0.63 7.09
C LEU A 69 3.28 -0.21 7.18
N VAL A 70 2.73 -0.22 8.39
CA VAL A 70 1.37 0.25 8.70
C VAL A 70 1.48 1.39 9.70
N ILE A 71 0.73 2.46 9.45
CA ILE A 71 0.68 3.70 10.23
C ILE A 71 -0.79 3.97 10.54
#